data_AF-A0A347UG47-F1
#
_entry.id   AF-A0A347UG47-F1
#
_cell.length_a   1.000
_cell.length_b   1.000
_cell.length_c   1.000
_cell.angle_alpha   90.00
_cell.angle_beta   90.00
_cell.angle_gamma   90.00
#
_symmetry.space_group_name_H-M   'P 1'
#
loop_
_entity.id
_entity.type
_entity.pdbx_description
1 polymer ?
#
loop_
_entity_poly.entity_id
_entity_poly.type
_entity_poly.pdbx_seq_one_letter_code
_entity_poly.pdbx_strand_id
1 'polypeptide(L)'
;MNPRKSSRGTVFKINMYLLGAFSYAVGAWLIWPDSLKWWGFGLMSISLGITAPAMLIKAIMIMFKLYARDKEFAEFEEANRVAEPSELASVDDLKKAGMIK
;
A
#
# COMPACT_ATOMS: atom_id res chain seq x y z
N MET A 1 9.75 21.34 2.35
CA MET A 1 9.73 20.20 1.40
C MET A 1 9.31 18.96 2.18
N ASN A 2 8.03 18.61 2.15
CA ASN A 2 7.49 17.52 2.97
C ASN A 2 7.92 16.18 2.34
N PRO A 3 8.74 15.33 2.99
CA PRO A 3 9.21 14.11 2.38
C PRO A 3 8.03 13.14 2.28
N ARG A 4 7.37 13.08 1.11
CA ARG A 4 6.35 12.07 0.82
C ARG A 4 6.89 10.70 1.24
N LYS A 5 6.26 10.04 2.22
CA LYS A 5 6.57 8.65 2.55
C LYS A 5 6.32 7.81 1.29
N SER A 6 7.39 7.32 0.68
CA SER A 6 7.37 6.61 -0.59
C SER A 6 6.31 5.50 -0.59
N SER A 7 5.33 5.60 -1.50
CA SER A 7 4.32 4.56 -1.72
C SER A 7 4.88 3.30 -2.36
N ARG A 8 6.13 3.35 -2.89
CA ARG A 8 6.79 2.21 -3.53
C ARG A 8 6.87 0.99 -2.63
N GLY A 9 7.17 1.19 -1.34
CA GLY A 9 7.22 0.10 -0.36
C GLY A 9 5.85 -0.57 -0.15
N THR A 10 4.78 0.23 -0.10
CA THR A 10 3.41 -0.28 0.02
C THR A 10 2.97 -1.03 -1.24
N VAL A 11 3.28 -0.49 -2.42
CA VAL A 11 2.98 -1.14 -3.71
C VAL A 11 3.73 -2.45 -3.84
N PHE A 12 5.02 -2.49 -3.50
CA PHE A 12 5.80 -3.73 -3.47
C PHE A 12 5.16 -4.77 -2.53
N LYS A 13 4.73 -4.35 -1.34
CA LYS A 13 4.06 -5.22 -0.37
C LYS A 13 2.73 -5.78 -0.90
N ILE A 14 1.93 -4.97 -1.59
CA ILE A 14 0.69 -5.43 -2.24
C ILE A 14 1.02 -6.51 -3.28
N ASN A 15 1.97 -6.25 -4.17
CA ASN A 15 2.39 -7.22 -5.19
C ASN A 15 2.88 -8.53 -4.55
N MET A 16 3.60 -8.45 -3.44
CA MET A 16 4.05 -9.65 -2.73
C MET A 16 2.91 -10.47 -2.15
N TYR A 17 1.87 -9.84 -1.59
CA TYR A 17 0.69 -10.57 -1.15
C TYR A 17 -0.10 -11.18 -2.30
N LEU A 18 -0.21 -10.49 -3.44
CA LEU A 18 -0.88 -11.03 -4.63
C LEU A 18 -0.12 -12.22 -5.23
N LEU A 19 1.20 -12.10 -5.37
CA LEU A 19 2.05 -13.20 -5.83
C LEU A 19 2.00 -14.37 -4.85
N GLY A 20 2.03 -14.10 -3.55
CA GLY A 20 1.85 -15.11 -2.51
C GLY A 20 0.50 -15.83 -2.67
N ALA A 21 -0.61 -15.08 -2.73
CA ALA A 21 -1.94 -15.64 -2.91
C ALA A 21 -2.02 -16.57 -4.13
N PHE A 22 -1.48 -16.14 -5.27
CA PHE A 22 -1.41 -16.96 -6.47
C PHE A 22 -0.55 -18.22 -6.29
N SER A 23 0.65 -18.05 -5.74
CA SER A 23 1.60 -19.16 -5.52
C SER A 23 1.03 -20.22 -4.57
N TYR A 24 0.34 -19.79 -3.50
CA TYR A 24 -0.33 -20.70 -2.57
C TYR A 24 -1.52 -21.43 -3.22
N ALA A 25 -2.30 -20.76 -4.06
CA ALA A 25 -3.41 -21.39 -4.79
C ALA A 25 -2.90 -22.43 -5.80
N VAL A 26 -1.88 -22.09 -6.58
CA VAL A 26 -1.23 -23.03 -7.51
C VAL A 26 -0.58 -24.18 -6.76
N GLY A 27 0.11 -23.90 -5.66
CA GLY A 27 0.72 -24.93 -4.81
C GLY A 27 -0.33 -25.90 -4.25
N ALA A 28 -1.46 -25.39 -3.77
CA ALA A 28 -2.58 -26.21 -3.30
C ALA A 28 -3.11 -27.14 -4.40
N TRP A 29 -3.28 -26.61 -5.62
CA TRP A 29 -3.72 -27.39 -6.77
C TRP A 29 -2.73 -28.49 -7.16
N LEU A 30 -1.44 -28.15 -7.25
CA LEU A 30 -0.41 -29.08 -7.71
C LEU A 30 -0.17 -30.26 -6.77
N ILE A 31 -0.37 -30.07 -5.46
CA ILE A 31 -0.16 -31.13 -4.47
C ILE A 31 -1.46 -31.85 -4.10
N TRP A 32 -2.56 -31.58 -4.81
CA TRP A 32 -3.82 -32.27 -4.56
C TRP A 32 -3.65 -33.79 -4.76
N PRO A 33 -4.00 -34.63 -3.78
CA PRO A 33 -3.75 -36.05 -3.89
C PRO A 33 -4.80 -36.77 -4.75
N ASP A 34 -4.33 -37.61 -5.69
CA ASP A 34 -5.21 -38.47 -6.50
C ASP A 34 -5.63 -39.76 -5.77
N SER A 35 -5.04 -40.05 -4.61
CA SER A 35 -5.31 -41.28 -3.84
C SER A 35 -5.26 -41.02 -2.33
N LEU A 36 -6.13 -41.72 -1.59
CA LEU A 36 -6.22 -41.69 -0.13
C LEU A 36 -4.91 -42.10 0.59
N LYS A 37 -4.00 -42.83 -0.08
CA LYS A 37 -2.68 -43.15 0.46
C LYS A 37 -1.82 -41.91 0.74
N TRP A 38 -2.12 -40.81 0.06
CA TRP A 38 -1.39 -39.53 0.12
C TRP A 38 -2.14 -38.47 0.93
N TRP A 39 -2.97 -38.87 1.90
CA TRP A 39 -3.83 -37.97 2.68
C TRP A 39 -3.10 -36.77 3.30
N GLY A 40 -1.82 -36.92 3.68
CA GLY A 40 -1.01 -35.82 4.21
C GLY A 40 -0.84 -34.66 3.22
N PHE A 41 -0.69 -34.97 1.92
CA PHE A 41 -0.68 -33.94 0.87
C PHE A 41 -2.04 -33.26 0.71
N GLY A 42 -3.14 -33.96 0.98
CA GLY A 42 -4.48 -33.36 1.03
C GLY A 42 -4.62 -32.32 2.13
N LEU A 43 -4.16 -32.63 3.35
CA LEU A 43 -4.16 -31.63 4.44
C LEU A 43 -3.26 -30.43 4.14
N MET A 44 -2.11 -30.67 3.53
CA MET A 44 -1.20 -29.60 3.10
C MET A 44 -1.87 -28.74 2.02
N SER A 45 -2.48 -29.36 1.00
CA SER A 45 -3.22 -28.66 -0.06
C SER A 45 -4.31 -27.75 0.52
N ILE A 46 -5.13 -28.26 1.44
CA ILE A 46 -6.18 -27.47 2.10
C ILE A 46 -5.57 -26.30 2.88
N SER A 47 -4.48 -26.51 3.60
CA SER A 47 -3.80 -25.45 4.36
C SER A 47 -3.26 -24.34 3.46
N LEU A 48 -2.65 -24.70 2.33
CA LEU A 48 -2.22 -23.74 1.31
C LEU A 48 -3.44 -23.03 0.68
N GLY A 49 -4.51 -23.79 0.41
CA GLY A 49 -5.76 -23.29 -0.17
C GLY A 49 -6.47 -22.26 0.73
N ILE A 50 -6.38 -22.39 2.05
CA ILE A 50 -6.89 -21.40 3.02
C ILE A 50 -5.95 -20.17 3.10
N THR A 51 -4.65 -20.38 2.93
CA THR A 51 -3.66 -19.29 2.99
C THR A 51 -3.80 -18.33 1.80
N ALA A 52 -4.13 -18.85 0.61
CA ALA A 52 -4.32 -18.06 -0.60
C ALA A 52 -5.37 -16.92 -0.45
N PRO A 53 -6.63 -17.17 -0.05
CA PRO A 53 -7.62 -16.10 0.16
C PRO A 53 -7.23 -15.18 1.31
N ALA A 54 -6.58 -15.67 2.37
CA ALA A 54 -6.12 -14.81 3.47
C ALA A 54 -5.07 -13.78 2.98
N MET A 55 -4.16 -14.18 2.09
CA MET A 55 -3.21 -13.26 1.46
C MET A 55 -3.90 -12.28 0.52
N LEU A 56 -4.87 -12.73 -0.25
CA LEU A 56 -5.66 -11.87 -1.15
C LEU A 56 -6.41 -10.78 -0.36
N ILE A 57 -7.08 -11.16 0.73
CA ILE A 57 -7.79 -10.22 1.63
C ILE A 57 -6.80 -9.21 2.21
N LYS A 58 -5.61 -9.63 2.63
CA LYS A 58 -4.54 -8.72 3.09
C LYS A 58 -4.11 -7.73 2.01
N ALA A 59 -3.93 -8.18 0.77
CA ALA A 59 -3.60 -7.28 -0.34
C ALA A 59 -4.69 -6.22 -0.55
N ILE A 60 -5.96 -6.64 -0.57
CA ILE A 60 -7.13 -5.77 -0.74
C ILE A 60 -7.21 -4.73 0.38
N MET A 61 -7.05 -5.13 1.64
CA MET A 61 -7.05 -4.20 2.77
C MET A 61 -5.93 -3.15 2.67
N ILE A 62 -4.74 -3.54 2.21
CA ILE A 62 -3.63 -2.59 2.03
C ILE A 62 -3.92 -1.65 0.86
N MET A 63 -4.51 -2.15 -0.23
CA MET A 63 -4.94 -1.32 -1.36
C MET A 63 -5.95 -0.26 -0.94
N PHE A 64 -6.99 -0.64 -0.18
CA PHE A 64 -7.97 0.33 0.32
C PHE A 64 -7.36 1.37 1.25
N LYS A 65 -6.45 0.97 2.14
CA LYS A 65 -5.73 1.91 3.01
C LYS A 65 -4.86 2.89 2.23
N LEU A 66 -4.19 2.41 1.18
CA LEU A 66 -3.38 3.25 0.31
C LEU A 66 -4.26 4.26 -0.44
N TYR A 67 -5.38 3.79 -1.01
CA TYR A 67 -6.33 4.63 -1.72
C TYR A 67 -6.96 5.71 -0.82
N ALA A 68 -7.44 5.33 0.37
CA ALA A 68 -8.04 6.28 1.32
C ALA A 68 -7.05 7.39 1.70
N ARG A 69 -5.80 7.00 2.01
CA ARG A 69 -4.71 7.94 2.31
C ARG A 69 -4.43 8.88 1.14
N ASP A 70 -4.33 8.34 -0.08
CA ASP A 70 -4.01 9.16 -1.26
C ASP A 70 -5.19 10.09 -1.63
N LYS A 71 -6.44 9.68 -1.36
CA LYS A 71 -7.64 10.53 -1.50
C LYS A 71 -7.65 11.67 -0.50
N GLU A 72 -7.41 11.40 0.79
CA GLU A 72 -7.31 12.45 1.82
C GLU A 72 -6.25 13.49 1.43
N PHE A 73 -5.08 13.06 0.94
CA PHE A 73 -4.05 13.98 0.50
C PHE A 73 -4.45 14.78 -0.74
N ALA A 74 -5.15 14.19 -1.70
CA ALA A 74 -5.64 14.93 -2.87
C ALA A 74 -6.62 16.03 -2.44
N GLU A 75 -7.52 15.73 -1.50
CA GLU A 75 -8.46 16.72 -0.94
C GLU A 75 -7.73 17.85 -0.19
N PHE A 76 -6.70 17.52 0.61
CA PHE A 76 -5.86 18.53 1.26
C PHE A 76 -5.06 19.39 0.26
N GLU A 77 -4.50 18.79 -0.78
CA GLU A 77 -3.72 19.50 -1.79
C GLU A 77 -4.64 20.39 -2.62
N GLU A 78 -5.85 19.96 -2.95
CA GLU A 78 -6.87 20.77 -3.63
C GLU A 78 -7.36 21.94 -2.76
N ALA A 79 -7.66 21.69 -1.48
CA ALA A 79 -8.07 22.74 -0.55
C ALA A 79 -6.97 23.79 -0.31
N ASN A 80 -5.70 23.38 -0.26
CA ASN A 80 -4.57 24.30 -0.08
C ASN A 80 -4.06 24.92 -1.39
N ARG A 81 -4.41 24.37 -2.56
CA ARG A 81 -4.08 24.98 -3.86
C ARG A 81 -4.83 26.29 -4.10
N VAL A 82 -5.97 26.46 -3.42
CA VAL A 82 -6.78 27.69 -3.44
C VAL A 82 -6.26 28.75 -2.47
N ALA A 83 -5.44 28.36 -1.48
CA ALA A 83 -4.70 29.35 -0.71
C ALA A 83 -3.67 29.97 -1.67
N GLU A 84 -3.96 31.18 -2.17
CA GLU A 84 -2.93 32.04 -2.74
C GLU A 84 -1.75 31.99 -1.77
N PRO A 85 -0.50 31.80 -2.25
CA PRO A 85 0.63 32.01 -1.40
C PRO A 85 0.46 33.42 -0.86
N SER A 86 0.09 33.55 0.41
CA SER A 86 0.11 34.86 1.04
C SER A 86 1.51 35.38 0.77
N GLU A 87 1.60 36.64 0.35
CA GLU A 87 2.88 37.36 0.31
C GLU A 87 3.41 37.40 1.75
N LEU A 88 3.89 36.26 2.25
CA LEU A 88 4.78 36.21 3.37
C LEU A 88 5.95 37.04 2.90
N ALA A 89 6.06 38.23 3.49
CA ALA A 89 7.13 39.18 3.25
C ALA A 89 8.41 38.39 2.96
N SER A 90 8.92 38.53 1.74
CA SER A 90 10.12 37.81 1.35
C SER A 90 11.24 38.17 2.34
N VAL A 91 12.27 37.34 2.43
CA VAL A 91 13.42 37.65 3.30
C VAL A 91 13.98 39.04 2.95
N ASP A 92 13.90 39.47 1.70
CA ASP A 92 14.26 40.82 1.26
C ASP A 92 13.31 41.91 1.77
N ASP A 93 12.01 41.63 1.88
CA ASP A 93 11.04 42.58 2.46
C ASP A 93 11.24 42.73 3.97
N LEU A 94 11.57 41.64 4.67
CA LEU A 94 11.92 41.65 6.10
C LEU A 94 13.26 42.37 6.35
N LYS A 95 14.20 42.26 5.40
CA LYS A 95 15.48 42.96 5.45
C LYS A 95 15.32 44.46 5.16
N LYS A 96 14.50 44.83 4.17
CA LYS A 96 14.12 46.23 3.89
C LYS A 96 13.34 46.87 5.05
N ALA A 97 12.50 46.11 5.73
CA ALA A 97 11.79 46.55 6.92
C ALA A 97 12.67 46.63 8.19
N GLY A 98 13.96 46.25 8.11
CA GLY A 98 14.91 46.32 9.23
C GLY A 98 14.66 45.28 10.33
N MET A 99 13.83 44.28 10.07
CA MET A 99 13.46 43.25 11.05
C MET A 99 14.53 42.15 11.15
N ILE A 100 15.36 41.98 10.11
CA ILE A 100 16.46 41.01 10.05
C ILE A 100 17.68 41.68 9.39
N LYS A 101 18.88 41.47 9.93
CA LYS A 101 20.16 42.00 9.40
C LYS A 101 20.79 41.05 8.37
#